data_AF-A0A839VFQ6-F1
#
_entry.id   AF-A0A839VFQ6-F1
#
_cell.length_a   1.000
_cell.length_b   1.000
_cell.length_c   1.000
_cell.angle_alpha   90.00
_cell.angle_beta   90.00
_cell.angle_gamma   90.00
#
_symmetry.space_group_name_H-M   'P 1'
#
loop_
_entity.id
_entity.type
_entity.pdbx_description
1 polymer ?
#
loop_
_entity_poly.entity_id
_entity_poly.type
_entity_poly.pdbx_seq_one_letter_code
_entity_poly.pdbx_strand_id
1 'polypeptide(L)'
;MIRITHRMHLLLSLTLGLGIMTSSMPTRAAAAEEDVSQNDPPRWYQQDDTPKKHYRNLLKEARAAYAQSLQECKALKGMDAKNCRHEARENHAADKARAQRILKLLSNQQPTSMTS
;
A
#
# COMPACT_ATOMS: atom_id res chain seq x y z
N MET A 1 1.86 -45.45 24.76
CA MET A 1 2.88 -45.34 23.69
C MET A 1 3.05 -43.86 23.35
N ILE A 2 4.17 -43.26 23.71
CA ILE A 2 4.48 -41.84 23.49
C ILE A 2 5.71 -41.79 22.57
N ARG A 3 5.61 -41.14 21.41
CA ARG A 3 6.75 -40.81 20.55
C ARG A 3 6.75 -39.29 20.31
N ILE A 4 7.53 -38.59 21.12
CA ILE A 4 7.95 -37.21 20.88
C ILE A 4 9.38 -37.29 20.39
N THR A 5 9.68 -36.89 19.15
CA THR A 5 11.02 -36.43 18.74
C THR A 5 10.99 -35.67 17.41
N HIS A 6 11.32 -34.38 17.50
CA HIS A 6 12.22 -33.60 16.63
C HIS A 6 12.15 -33.75 15.10
N ARG A 7 11.62 -32.72 14.42
CA ARG A 7 12.15 -32.19 13.14
C ARG A 7 11.79 -30.70 12.94
N MET A 8 12.10 -29.89 13.94
CA MET A 8 12.29 -28.44 13.79
C MET A 8 13.79 -28.23 13.98
N HIS A 9 14.46 -27.56 13.04
CA HIS A 9 15.91 -27.49 12.79
C HIS A 9 16.47 -28.49 11.79
N LEU A 10 16.44 -28.10 10.51
CA LEU A 10 17.58 -28.33 9.64
C LEU A 10 17.71 -27.16 8.65
N LEU A 11 18.54 -26.17 9.06
CA LEU A 11 19.43 -25.36 8.22
C LEU A 11 18.74 -24.44 7.18
N LEU A 12 18.47 -23.15 7.46
CA LEU A 12 19.47 -22.06 7.54
C LEU A 12 20.55 -22.14 6.46
N SER A 13 20.13 -22.10 5.18
CA SER A 13 21.01 -21.86 4.04
C SER A 13 21.32 -20.37 3.94
N LEU A 14 22.24 -19.91 4.78
CA LEU A 14 22.90 -18.61 4.69
C LEU A 14 23.85 -18.62 3.48
N THR A 15 23.35 -18.30 2.28
CA THR A 15 24.22 -18.00 1.14
C THR A 15 24.75 -16.59 1.27
N LEU A 16 25.93 -16.50 1.88
CA LEU A 16 26.81 -15.35 1.93
C LEU A 16 27.31 -15.02 0.51
N GLY A 17 26.57 -14.18 -0.21
CA GLY A 17 27.03 -13.55 -1.44
C GLY A 17 27.96 -12.39 -1.08
N LEU A 18 29.28 -12.64 -1.14
CA LEU A 18 30.33 -11.65 -0.94
C LEU A 18 30.35 -10.67 -2.14
N GLY A 19 29.51 -9.65 -2.10
CA GLY A 19 29.59 -8.51 -3.01
C GLY A 19 30.76 -7.63 -2.62
N ILE A 20 31.74 -7.49 -3.51
CA ILE A 20 32.89 -6.59 -3.37
C ILE A 20 32.35 -5.16 -3.25
N MET A 21 32.31 -4.64 -2.02
CA MET A 21 32.05 -3.22 -1.76
C MET A 21 33.30 -2.44 -2.19
N THR A 22 33.28 -1.89 -3.40
CA THR A 22 34.22 -0.84 -3.77
C THR A 22 33.87 0.40 -2.96
N SER A 23 34.64 0.65 -1.91
CA SER A 23 34.55 1.87 -1.11
C SER A 23 34.97 3.07 -1.95
N SER A 24 34.01 3.71 -2.61
CA SER A 24 34.16 5.07 -3.12
C SER A 24 34.46 5.96 -1.92
N MET A 25 35.67 6.53 -1.86
CA MET A 25 36.02 7.49 -0.82
C MET A 25 34.98 8.62 -0.80
N PRO A 26 34.47 9.02 0.37
CA PRO A 26 33.64 10.20 0.45
C PRO A 26 34.55 11.40 0.19
N THR A 27 34.52 11.93 -1.04
CA THR A 27 34.92 13.30 -1.28
C THR A 27 34.08 14.14 -0.34
N ARG A 28 34.71 14.77 0.66
CA ARG A 28 34.07 15.81 1.46
C ARG A 28 33.75 16.95 0.50
N ALA A 29 32.58 16.90 -0.12
CA ALA A 29 31.98 18.06 -0.74
C ALA A 29 31.90 19.11 0.37
N ALA A 30 32.61 20.22 0.20
CA ALA A 30 32.34 21.41 1.00
C ALA A 30 30.84 21.67 0.84
N ALA A 31 30.10 21.74 1.95
CA ALA A 31 28.73 22.19 1.92
C ALA A 31 28.76 23.61 1.35
N ALA A 32 28.41 23.76 0.07
CA ALA A 32 28.11 25.06 -0.47
C ALA A 32 26.96 25.62 0.37
N GLU A 33 27.07 26.88 0.81
CA GLU A 33 25.93 27.56 1.44
C GLU A 33 24.76 27.48 0.46
N GLU A 34 23.71 26.80 0.89
CA GLU A 34 22.49 26.66 0.10
C GLU A 34 21.85 28.06 0.05
N ASP A 35 21.63 28.58 -1.16
CA ASP A 35 20.98 29.87 -1.37
C ASP A 35 19.50 29.77 -0.97
N VAL A 36 19.24 29.92 0.33
CA VAL A 36 17.88 29.98 0.90
C VAL A 36 17.15 31.28 0.56
N SER A 37 17.74 32.17 -0.26
CA SER A 37 17.02 33.32 -0.82
C SER A 37 16.09 32.92 -1.97
N GLN A 38 16.22 31.71 -2.52
CA GLN A 38 15.29 31.21 -3.53
C GLN A 38 14.00 30.76 -2.86
N ASN A 39 12.86 31.30 -3.28
CA ASN A 39 11.56 30.82 -2.82
C ASN A 39 11.37 29.34 -3.20
N ASP A 40 10.84 28.56 -2.28
CA ASP A 40 10.49 27.16 -2.54
C ASP A 40 9.57 27.03 -3.76
N PRO A 41 9.72 25.95 -4.57
CA PRO A 41 8.82 25.70 -5.68
C PRO A 41 7.36 25.62 -5.20
N PRO A 42 6.39 26.28 -5.87
CA PRO A 42 4.97 26.24 -5.49
C PRO A 42 4.39 24.82 -5.39
N ARG A 43 5.01 23.85 -6.09
CA ARG A 43 4.63 22.44 -6.04
C ARG A 43 4.78 21.84 -4.63
N TRP A 44 5.75 22.27 -3.83
CA TRP A 44 6.02 21.71 -2.50
C TRP A 44 4.87 21.90 -1.51
N TYR A 45 4.06 22.94 -1.73
CA TYR A 45 2.90 23.26 -0.90
C TYR A 45 1.60 22.63 -1.41
N GLN A 46 1.64 21.90 -2.53
CA GLN A 46 0.49 21.15 -3.02
C GLN A 46 0.35 19.86 -2.24
N GLN A 47 -0.81 19.67 -1.62
CA GLN A 47 -1.13 18.42 -0.94
C GLN A 47 -1.08 17.27 -1.94
N ASP A 48 -0.16 16.33 -1.73
CA ASP A 48 0.05 15.23 -2.68
C ASP A 48 -1.16 14.30 -2.78
N ASP A 49 -2.02 14.25 -1.74
CA ASP A 49 -3.24 13.44 -1.69
C ASP A 49 -4.49 14.27 -1.43
N THR A 50 -5.22 14.59 -2.51
CA THR A 50 -6.57 15.18 -2.40
C THR A 50 -7.61 14.12 -2.03
N PRO A 51 -8.73 14.50 -1.38
CA PRO A 51 -9.83 13.57 -1.07
C PRO A 51 -10.32 12.78 -2.31
N LYS A 52 -10.38 13.44 -3.47
CA LYS A 52 -10.77 12.80 -4.74
C LYS A 52 -9.73 11.79 -5.24
N LYS A 53 -8.43 12.10 -5.11
CA LYS A 53 -7.35 11.15 -5.47
C LYS A 53 -7.39 9.94 -4.55
N HIS A 54 -7.55 10.16 -3.25
CA HIS A 54 -7.69 9.09 -2.27
C HIS A 54 -8.91 8.20 -2.57
N TYR A 55 -10.07 8.77 -2.87
CA TYR A 55 -11.26 8.02 -3.29
C TYR A 55 -11.00 7.17 -4.54
N ARG A 56 -10.32 7.70 -5.56
CA ARG A 56 -9.98 6.94 -6.77
C ARG A 56 -9.08 5.76 -6.47
N ASN A 57 -8.12 5.91 -5.54
CA ASN A 57 -7.26 4.82 -5.10
C ASN A 57 -8.07 3.73 -4.38
N LEU A 58 -8.94 4.10 -3.44
CA LEU A 58 -9.82 3.15 -2.76
C LEU A 58 -10.69 2.35 -3.74
N LEU A 59 -11.22 2.99 -4.78
CA LEU A 59 -11.97 2.28 -5.84
C LEU A 59 -11.09 1.34 -6.67
N LYS A 60 -9.81 1.67 -6.86
CA LYS A 60 -8.85 0.78 -7.56
C LYS A 60 -8.57 -0.45 -6.71
N GLU A 61 -8.30 -0.24 -5.42
CA GLU A 61 -8.07 -1.31 -4.44
C GLU A 61 -9.28 -2.22 -4.28
N ALA A 62 -10.49 -1.66 -4.14
CA ALA A 62 -11.73 -2.43 -4.06
C ALA A 62 -11.96 -3.32 -5.30
N ARG A 63 -11.64 -2.83 -6.50
CA ARG A 63 -11.72 -3.63 -7.74
C ARG A 63 -10.68 -4.73 -7.78
N ALA A 64 -9.45 -4.44 -7.34
CA ALA A 64 -8.37 -5.43 -7.29
C ALA A 64 -8.69 -6.55 -6.30
N ALA A 65 -9.14 -6.20 -5.09
CA ALA A 65 -9.58 -7.15 -4.08
C ALA A 65 -10.75 -8.01 -4.59
N TYR A 66 -11.76 -7.40 -5.22
CA TYR A 66 -12.87 -8.13 -5.83
C TYR A 66 -12.40 -9.14 -6.89
N ALA A 67 -11.52 -8.71 -7.81
CA ALA A 67 -10.98 -9.58 -8.84
C ALA A 67 -10.18 -10.75 -8.23
N GLN A 68 -9.41 -10.50 -7.18
CA GLN A 68 -8.69 -11.53 -6.45
C GLN A 68 -9.67 -12.52 -5.78
N SER A 69 -10.69 -12.06 -5.07
CA SER A 69 -11.69 -12.94 -4.46
C SER A 69 -12.41 -13.81 -5.51
N LEU A 70 -12.74 -13.25 -6.67
CA LEU A 70 -13.33 -14.04 -7.77
C LEU A 70 -12.37 -15.11 -8.30
N GLN A 71 -11.07 -14.82 -8.34
CA GLN A 71 -10.06 -15.79 -8.74
C GLN A 71 -9.96 -16.94 -7.72
N GLU A 72 -9.98 -16.62 -6.43
CA GLU A 72 -9.99 -17.61 -5.34
C GLU A 72 -11.23 -18.51 -5.39
N CYS A 73 -12.41 -17.95 -5.71
CA CYS A 73 -13.64 -18.73 -5.87
C CYS A 73 -13.57 -19.80 -6.97
N LYS A 74 -12.62 -19.75 -7.91
CA LYS A 74 -12.48 -20.73 -9.00
C LYS A 74 -12.04 -22.11 -8.50
N ALA A 75 -11.38 -22.19 -7.33
CA ALA A 75 -10.98 -23.45 -6.72
C ALA A 75 -12.17 -24.22 -6.12
N LEU A 76 -13.28 -23.54 -5.86
CA LEU A 76 -14.47 -24.10 -5.22
C LEU A 76 -15.46 -24.66 -6.27
N LYS A 77 -16.37 -25.53 -5.82
CA LYS A 77 -17.45 -26.10 -6.64
C LYS A 77 -18.80 -25.95 -5.96
N GLY A 78 -19.88 -26.14 -6.73
CA GLY A 78 -21.24 -26.20 -6.20
C GLY A 78 -21.66 -24.98 -5.38
N MET A 79 -22.26 -25.24 -4.22
CA MET A 79 -22.77 -24.20 -3.31
C MET A 79 -21.66 -23.30 -2.77
N ASP A 80 -20.48 -23.86 -2.46
CA ASP A 80 -19.36 -23.08 -1.92
C ASP A 80 -18.86 -22.04 -2.93
N ALA A 81 -18.78 -22.41 -4.21
CA ALA A 81 -18.46 -21.46 -5.27
C ALA A 81 -19.53 -20.38 -5.45
N LYS A 82 -20.81 -20.69 -5.20
CA LYS A 82 -21.90 -19.72 -5.27
C LYS A 82 -21.82 -18.73 -4.10
N ASN A 83 -21.60 -19.23 -2.89
CA ASN A 83 -21.49 -18.43 -1.67
C ASN A 83 -20.24 -17.53 -1.73
N CYS A 84 -19.08 -18.06 -2.12
CA CYS A 84 -17.86 -17.26 -2.29
C CYS A 84 -18.06 -16.08 -3.25
N ARG A 85 -18.69 -16.31 -4.40
CA ARG A 85 -18.97 -15.22 -5.36
C ARG A 85 -19.99 -14.22 -4.82
N HIS A 86 -20.93 -14.66 -3.99
CA HIS A 86 -21.88 -13.76 -3.34
C HIS A 86 -21.16 -12.87 -2.32
N GLU A 87 -20.38 -13.46 -1.42
CA GLU A 87 -19.55 -12.73 -0.45
C GLU A 87 -18.60 -11.74 -1.14
N ALA A 88 -17.94 -12.15 -2.23
CA ALA A 88 -17.07 -11.26 -3.00
C ALA A 88 -17.83 -10.03 -3.53
N ARG A 89 -19.08 -10.19 -3.97
CA ARG A 89 -19.92 -9.07 -4.44
C ARG A 89 -20.35 -8.16 -3.29
N GLU A 90 -20.75 -8.73 -2.16
CA GLU A 90 -21.14 -7.98 -0.96
C GLU A 90 -19.96 -7.16 -0.43
N ASN A 91 -18.78 -7.78 -0.32
CA ASN A 91 -17.55 -7.11 0.10
C ASN A 91 -17.18 -5.96 -0.83
N HIS A 92 -17.22 -6.18 -2.15
CA HIS A 92 -16.96 -5.11 -3.12
C HIS A 92 -17.99 -3.97 -3.03
N ALA A 93 -19.26 -4.27 -2.76
CA ALA A 93 -20.27 -3.24 -2.53
C ALA A 93 -19.98 -2.45 -1.24
N ALA A 94 -19.63 -3.14 -0.16
CA ALA A 94 -19.26 -2.54 1.12
C ALA A 94 -18.01 -1.64 1.00
N ASP A 95 -16.99 -2.06 0.25
CA ASP A 95 -15.77 -1.28 0.01
C ASP A 95 -16.05 0.01 -0.75
N LYS A 96 -16.90 -0.04 -1.79
CA LYS A 96 -17.32 1.17 -2.51
C LYS A 96 -18.09 2.12 -1.60
N ALA A 97 -19.00 1.61 -0.78
CA ALA A 97 -19.74 2.41 0.18
C ALA A 97 -18.80 3.03 1.23
N ARG A 98 -17.79 2.28 1.71
CA ARG A 98 -16.74 2.80 2.58
C ARG A 98 -15.95 3.92 1.90
N ALA A 99 -15.55 3.74 0.65
CA ALA A 99 -14.83 4.76 -0.12
C ALA A 99 -15.63 6.07 -0.23
N GLN A 100 -16.95 5.98 -0.45
CA GLN A 100 -17.82 7.16 -0.48
C GLN A 100 -17.88 7.88 0.89
N ARG A 101 -17.98 7.12 1.99
CA ARG A 101 -17.95 7.70 3.35
C ARG A 101 -16.63 8.41 3.62
N ILE A 102 -15.51 7.80 3.25
CA ILE A 102 -14.17 8.40 3.39
C ILE A 102 -14.06 9.68 2.56
N LEU A 103 -14.54 9.68 1.31
CA LEU A 103 -14.55 10.89 0.48
C LEU A 103 -15.33 12.03 1.18
N LYS A 104 -16.51 11.73 1.73
CA LYS A 104 -17.32 12.73 2.44
C LYS A 104 -16.58 13.27 3.67
N LEU A 105 -15.97 12.38 4.47
CA LEU A 105 -15.20 12.77 5.65
C LEU A 105 -14.02 13.67 5.27
N LEU A 106 -13.19 13.24 4.32
CA LEU A 106 -12.01 13.99 3.88
C LEU A 106 -12.38 15.33 3.21
N SER A 107 -13.49 15.37 2.46
CA SER A 107 -13.96 16.62 1.85
C SER A 107 -14.46 17.62 2.89
N ASN A 108 -15.09 17.13 3.96
CA ASN A 108 -15.54 17.98 5.07
C ASN A 108 -14.38 18.43 5.98
N GLN A 109 -13.30 17.65 6.00
CA GLN A 109 -12.07 17.92 6.76
C GLN A 109 -11.05 18.74 5.99
N GLN A 110 -11.36 19.22 4.78
CA GLN A 110 -10.49 20.12 4.04
C GLN A 110 -10.79 21.56 4.52
N PRO A 111 -10.09 22.12 5.55
CA PRO A 111 -10.19 23.54 5.82
C PRO A 111 -9.66 24.30 4.60
N THR A 112 -10.13 25.53 4.43
CA THR A 112 -9.61 26.53 3.50
C THR A 112 -8.16 26.91 3.83
N SER A 113 -7.23 25.96 3.82
CA SER A 113 -5.78 26.20 3.93
C SER A 113 -5.23 26.70 2.58
N MET A 114 -5.89 27.72 2.04
CA MET A 114 -5.43 28.56 0.93
C MET A 114 -5.75 30.04 1.25
N THR A 115 -5.53 30.44 2.50
CA THR A 115 -5.36 31.85 2.86
C THR A 115 -4.15 31.96 3.78
N SER A 116 -3.00 32.21 3.16
CA SER A 116 -1.91 33.03 3.69
C SER A 116 -1.14 33.55 2.49
#